data_AF-A0A2V8CJ38-F1
#
_entry.id   AF-A0A2V8CJ38-F1
#
_cell.length_a   1.000
_cell.length_b   1.000
_cell.length_c   1.000
_cell.angle_alpha   90.00
_cell.angle_beta   90.00
_cell.angle_gamma   90.00
#
_symmetry.space_group_name_H-M   'P 1'
#
loop_
_entity.id
_entity.type
_entity.pdbx_description
1 polymer ?
#
loop_
_entity_poly.entity_id
_entity_poly.type
_entity_poly.pdbx_seq_one_letter_code
_entity_poly.pdbx_strand_id
1 'polypeptide(L)'
;MVPLPALARDCHTTPVRLAREFRRQFGMSIPRYQRTLRLVEALGRVRDEKVEAVALSVGYRATKNFYRAFRQLTGTTPTGFRRLPPERAAAVLEFAKLALVGRRRAHN
;
A
#
# COMPACT_ATOMS: atom_id res chain seq x y z
N MET A 1 11.42 0.83 -1.97
CA MET A 1 10.46 1.57 -2.81
C MET A 1 11.23 2.19 -3.96
N VAL A 2 10.80 1.97 -5.19
CA VAL A 2 11.52 2.47 -6.37
C VAL A 2 11.22 3.96 -6.55
N PRO A 3 12.23 4.86 -6.59
CA PRO A 3 12.01 6.29 -6.81
C PRO A 3 11.34 6.58 -8.16
N LEU A 4 10.55 7.65 -8.23
CA LEU A 4 9.86 8.06 -9.47
C LEU A 4 10.81 8.23 -10.67
N PRO A 5 12.02 8.83 -10.53
CA PRO A 5 12.95 8.92 -11.66
C PRO A 5 13.44 7.57 -12.18
N ALA A 6 13.63 6.58 -11.30
CA ALA A 6 14.02 5.24 -11.71
C ALA A 6 12.89 4.55 -12.49
N LEU A 7 11.66 4.60 -11.95
CA LEU A 7 10.49 4.08 -12.66
C LEU A 7 10.27 4.75 -14.03
N ALA A 8 10.49 6.06 -14.12
CA ALA A 8 10.35 6.79 -15.38
C ALA A 8 11.38 6.32 -16.42
N ARG A 9 12.62 6.09 -15.99
CA ARG A 9 13.68 5.53 -16.84
C ARG A 9 13.31 4.14 -17.35
N ASP A 10 12.84 3.26 -16.47
CA ASP A 10 12.45 1.89 -16.83
C ASP A 10 11.24 1.87 -17.78
N CYS A 11 10.37 2.88 -17.70
CA CYS A 11 9.24 3.06 -18.60
C CYS A 11 9.55 3.95 -19.83
N HIS A 12 10.81 4.27 -20.10
CA HIS A 12 11.25 5.13 -21.22
C HIS A 12 10.45 6.45 -21.33
N THR A 13 10.20 7.10 -20.20
CA THR A 13 9.37 8.31 -20.10
C THR A 13 9.95 9.32 -19.10
N THR A 14 9.35 10.49 -19.00
CA THR A 14 9.74 11.49 -18.00
C THR A 14 9.01 11.27 -16.68
N PRO A 15 9.61 11.64 -15.52
CA PRO A 15 8.96 11.55 -14.22
C PRO A 15 7.59 12.25 -14.18
N VAL A 16 7.47 13.40 -14.84
CA VAL A 16 6.25 14.19 -14.92
C VAL A 16 5.16 13.46 -15.71
N ARG A 17 5.50 12.92 -16.90
CA ARG A 17 4.56 12.17 -17.73
C ARG A 17 4.08 10.91 -17.01
N LEU A 18 5.00 10.16 -16.41
CA LEU A 18 4.67 8.95 -15.64
C LEU A 18 3.74 9.27 -14.47
N ALA A 19 4.08 10.26 -13.63
CA ALA A 19 3.26 10.62 -12.48
C ALA A 19 1.84 11.08 -12.89
N ARG A 20 1.73 11.86 -13.98
CA ARG A 20 0.44 12.31 -14.52
C ARG A 20 -0.41 11.15 -15.03
N GLU A 21 0.18 10.28 -15.85
CA GLU A 21 -0.49 9.10 -16.41
C GLU A 21 -0.94 8.14 -15.31
N PHE A 22 -0.03 7.84 -14.39
CA PHE A 22 -0.30 6.96 -13.26
C PHE A 22 -1.46 7.51 -12.41
N ARG A 23 -1.45 8.81 -12.07
CA ARG A 23 -2.55 9.41 -11.32
C ARG A 23 -3.87 9.37 -12.07
N ARG A 24 -3.84 9.49 -13.41
CA ARG A 24 -5.03 9.39 -14.26
C ARG A 24 -5.63 7.99 -14.26
N GLN A 25 -4.79 6.96 -14.28
CA GLN A 25 -5.22 5.56 -14.28
C GLN A 25 -5.60 5.07 -12.87
N PHE A 26 -4.78 5.33 -11.86
CA PHE A 26 -4.95 4.78 -10.51
C PHE A 26 -5.64 5.72 -9.52
N GLY A 27 -5.87 6.98 -9.90
CA GLY A 27 -6.50 7.98 -9.02
C GLY A 27 -5.64 8.44 -7.84
N MET A 28 -4.38 8.01 -7.75
CA MET A 28 -3.45 8.38 -6.68
C MET A 28 -2.02 8.55 -7.20
N SER A 29 -1.17 9.19 -6.40
CA SER A 29 0.24 9.34 -6.74
C SER A 29 1.00 8.02 -6.56
N ILE A 30 2.10 7.84 -7.31
CA ILE A 30 2.99 6.68 -7.20
C ILE A 30 3.49 6.47 -5.76
N PRO A 31 3.97 7.49 -5.02
CA PRO A 31 4.39 7.28 -3.63
C PRO A 31 3.26 6.82 -2.70
N ARG A 32 2.02 7.28 -2.93
CA ARG A 32 0.85 6.81 -2.17
C ARG A 32 0.53 5.37 -2.53
N TYR A 33 0.52 5.03 -3.81
CA TYR A 33 0.29 3.67 -4.29
C TYR A 33 1.27 2.68 -3.70
N GLN A 34 2.57 2.95 -3.85
CA GLN A 34 3.61 2.07 -3.33
C GLN A 34 3.53 1.93 -1.79
N ARG A 35 3.09 2.99 -1.07
CA ARG A 35 2.86 2.93 0.38
C ARG A 35 1.68 2.05 0.74
N THR A 36 0.58 2.13 -0.02
CA THR A 36 -0.56 1.24 0.17
C THR A 36 -0.17 -0.20 -0.14
N LEU A 37 0.58 -0.44 -1.22
CA LEU A 37 1.02 -1.77 -1.65
C LEU A 37 1.78 -2.51 -0.53
N ARG A 38 2.79 -1.87 0.07
CA ARG A 38 3.56 -2.47 1.18
C ARG A 38 2.73 -2.69 2.45
N LEU A 39 1.70 -1.88 2.69
CA LEU A 39 0.81 -2.06 3.84
C LEU A 39 -0.19 -3.20 3.59
N VAL A 40 -0.62 -3.39 2.34
CA VAL A 40 -1.41 -4.56 1.92
C VAL A 40 -0.62 -5.84 2.08
N GLU A 41 0.67 -5.84 1.70
CA GLU A 41 1.57 -6.96 1.99
C GLU A 41 1.67 -7.23 3.50
N ALA A 42 1.85 -6.19 4.31
CA ALA A 42 1.92 -6.32 5.76
C ALA A 42 0.62 -6.89 6.36
N LEU A 43 -0.56 -6.48 5.86
CA LEU A 43 -1.86 -6.97 6.33
C LEU A 43 -1.97 -8.50 6.27
N GLY A 44 -1.41 -9.12 5.23
CA GLY A 44 -1.39 -10.58 5.07
C GLY A 44 -0.47 -11.32 6.05
N ARG A 45 0.42 -10.62 6.75
CA ARG A 45 1.49 -11.21 7.57
C ARG A 45 1.38 -10.89 9.05
N VAL A 46 0.79 -9.74 9.41
CA VAL A 46 0.73 -9.25 10.81
C VAL A 46 -0.08 -10.15 11.76
N ARG A 47 -0.85 -11.13 11.27
CA ARG A 47 -1.56 -12.07 12.13
C ARG A 47 -0.63 -13.14 12.69
N ASP A 48 0.31 -13.62 11.88
CA ASP A 48 1.13 -14.79 12.18
C ASP A 48 2.57 -14.42 12.56
N GLU A 49 3.06 -13.25 12.13
CA GLU A 49 4.43 -12.80 12.38
C GLU A 49 4.53 -11.69 13.44
N LYS A 50 5.70 -11.49 14.06
CA LYS A 50 5.94 -10.35 14.97
C LYS A 50 5.80 -9.02 14.21
N VAL A 51 5.09 -8.06 14.80
CA VAL A 51 4.75 -6.79 14.12
C VAL A 51 6.00 -6.00 13.72
N GLU A 52 7.04 -6.02 14.56
CA GLU A 52 8.32 -5.37 14.32
C GLU A 52 9.05 -5.98 13.11
N ALA A 53 9.01 -7.32 12.99
CA ALA A 53 9.61 -8.04 11.87
C ALA A 53 8.88 -7.74 10.55
N VAL A 54 7.55 -7.72 10.57
CA VAL A 54 6.73 -7.32 9.40
C VAL A 54 6.99 -5.86 9.02
N ALA A 55 7.06 -4.95 10.00
CA ALA A 55 7.33 -3.55 9.74
C ALA A 55 8.70 -3.35 9.06
N LEU A 56 9.73 -4.05 9.54
CA LEU A 56 11.06 -4.01 8.95
C LEU A 56 11.07 -4.58 7.53
N SER A 57 10.43 -5.73 7.31
CA SER A 57 10.42 -6.41 6.01
C SER A 57 9.71 -5.60 4.92
N VAL A 58 8.64 -4.87 5.28
CA VAL A 58 7.94 -3.96 4.36
C VAL A 58 8.58 -2.55 4.28
N GLY A 59 9.77 -2.38 4.86
CA GLY A 59 10.61 -1.19 4.68
C GLY A 59 10.31 -0.02 5.62
N TYR A 60 9.79 -0.28 6.83
CA TYR A 60 9.69 0.71 7.90
C TYR A 60 10.83 0.53 8.91
N ARG A 61 11.71 1.52 9.01
CA ARG A 61 12.80 1.54 10.01
C ARG A 61 12.32 1.76 11.44
N ALA A 62 11.17 2.43 11.59
CA ALA A 62 10.60 2.75 12.89
C ALA A 62 9.18 2.21 12.99
N THR A 63 8.95 1.34 13.96
CA THR A 63 7.65 0.69 14.23
C THR A 63 6.52 1.72 14.42
N LYS A 64 6.79 2.87 15.06
CA LYS A 64 5.81 3.96 15.21
C LYS A 64 5.27 4.48 13.87
N ASN A 65 6.12 4.59 12.86
CA ASN A 65 5.72 5.05 11.52
C ASN A 65 4.88 3.99 10.81
N PHE A 66 5.20 2.71 11.02
CA PHE A 66 4.41 1.60 10.53
C PHE A 66 3.01 1.61 11.15
N TYR A 67 2.89 1.68 12.48
CA TYR A 67 1.61 1.72 13.18
C TYR A 67 0.73 2.88 12.70
N ARG A 68 1.29 4.08 12.55
CA ARG A 68 0.56 5.25 12.03
C ARG A 68 0.03 4.99 10.62
N ALA A 69 0.88 4.51 9.72
CA ALA A 69 0.50 4.28 8.33
C ALA A 69 -0.52 3.13 8.20
N PHE A 70 -0.33 2.07 8.97
CA PHE A 70 -1.25 0.92 9.04
C PHE A 70 -2.63 1.37 9.51
N ARG A 71 -2.70 2.17 10.58
CA ARG A 71 -3.97 2.73 11.08
C ARG A 71 -4.64 3.67 10.08
N GLN A 72 -3.87 4.48 9.36
CA GLN A 72 -4.41 5.34 8.30
C GLN A 72 -5.06 4.55 7.17
N LEU A 73 -4.55 3.36 6.85
CA LEU A 73 -5.13 2.51 5.80
C LEU A 73 -6.32 1.69 6.31
N THR A 74 -6.23 1.16 7.53
CA THR A 74 -7.12 0.08 8.03
C THR A 74 -8.11 0.53 9.09
N GLY A 75 -7.94 1.74 9.64
CA GLY A 75 -8.70 2.25 10.78
C GLY A 75 -8.23 1.74 12.15
N THR A 76 -7.36 0.72 12.22
CA THR A 76 -6.92 0.09 13.48
C THR A 76 -5.39 -0.10 13.56
N THR A 77 -4.86 -0.45 14.73
CA THR A 77 -3.43 -0.79 14.87
C THR A 77 -3.17 -2.23 14.38
N PRO A 78 -1.92 -2.61 14.05
CA PRO A 78 -1.57 -4.00 13.76
C PRO A 78 -2.01 -4.99 14.84
N THR A 79 -1.86 -4.61 16.11
CA THR A 79 -2.29 -5.41 17.27
C THR A 79 -3.81 -5.54 17.35
N GLY A 80 -4.56 -4.48 17.08
CA GLY A 80 -6.02 -4.52 16.98
C GLY A 80 -6.47 -5.37 15.80
N PHE A 81 -5.81 -5.24 14.66
CA PHE A 81 -6.07 -6.05 13.45
C PHE A 81 -5.86 -7.54 13.69
N ARG A 82 -4.81 -7.94 14.42
CA ARG A 82 -4.55 -9.35 14.76
C ARG A 82 -5.71 -10.00 15.53
N ARG A 83 -6.38 -9.22 16.38
CA ARG A 83 -7.51 -9.66 17.21
C ARG A 83 -8.84 -9.67 16.47
N LEU A 84 -8.89 -9.16 15.23
CA LEU A 84 -10.12 -9.21 14.45
C LEU A 84 -10.48 -10.66 14.11
N PRO A 85 -11.78 -10.98 14.07
CA PRO A 85 -12.26 -12.21 13.46
C PRO A 85 -11.73 -12.38 12.02
N PRO A 86 -11.42 -13.61 11.57
CA PRO A 86 -10.84 -13.85 10.25
C PRO A 86 -11.62 -13.22 9.09
N GLU A 87 -12.96 -13.25 9.13
CA GLU A 87 -13.83 -12.69 8.11
C GLU A 87 -13.72 -11.16 8.02
N ARG A 88 -13.57 -10.49 9.17
CA ARG A 88 -13.36 -9.03 9.23
C ARG A 88 -11.96 -8.66 8.75
N ALA A 89 -10.95 -9.42 9.14
CA ALA A 89 -9.58 -9.23 8.65
C ALA A 89 -9.50 -9.40 7.12
N ALA A 90 -10.16 -10.43 6.58
CA ALA A 90 -10.26 -10.66 5.14
C ALA A 90 -10.96 -9.50 4.42
N ALA A 91 -12.07 -9.00 4.94
CA ALA A 91 -12.78 -7.86 4.36
C ALA A 91 -11.91 -6.59 4.30
N VAL A 92 -11.13 -6.31 5.34
CA VAL A 92 -10.19 -5.17 5.35
C VAL A 92 -9.08 -5.36 4.33
N LEU A 93 -8.53 -6.57 4.21
CA LEU A 93 -7.51 -6.89 3.21
C LEU A 93 -8.05 -6.70 1.79
N GLU A 94 -9.25 -7.21 1.50
CA GLU A 94 -9.89 -7.05 0.20
C GLU A 94 -10.18 -5.58 -0.12
N PHE A 95 -10.72 -4.82 0.84
CA PHE A 95 -10.91 -3.38 0.66
C PHE A 95 -9.59 -2.65 0.36
N ALA A 96 -8.51 -3.00 1.08
CA ALA A 96 -7.20 -2.40 0.88
C ALA A 96 -6.59 -2.78 -0.50
N LYS A 97 -6.81 -4.00 -0.99
CA LYS A 97 -6.45 -4.42 -2.35
C LYS A 97 -7.24 -3.65 -3.41
N LEU A 98 -8.55 -3.47 -3.21
CA LEU A 98 -9.39 -2.69 -4.12
C LEU A 98 -8.90 -1.24 -4.26
N ALA A 99 -8.36 -0.65 -3.18
CA ALA A 99 -7.76 0.67 -3.25
C ALA A 99 -6.54 0.75 -4.20
N LEU A 100 -5.90 -0.37 -4.53
CA LEU A 100 -4.80 -0.45 -5.50
C LEU A 100 -5.30 -0.65 -6.93
N VAL A 101 -6.56 -1.02 -7.13
CA VAL A 101 -7.05 -1.31 -8.48
C VAL A 101 -7.22 0.01 -9.24
N GLY A 102 -6.64 0.06 -10.44
CA GLY A 102 -6.77 1.22 -11.33
C GLY A 102 -8.22 1.44 -11.75
N ARG A 103 -8.61 2.71 -11.93
CA ARG A 103 -9.86 3.06 -12.59
C ARG A 103 -9.74 2.66 -14.05
N ARG A 104 -10.44 1.61 -14.50
CA ARG A 104 -10.61 1.37 -15.94
C ARG A 104 -11.30 2.60 -16.54
N ARG A 105 -10.66 3.22 -17.52
CA ARG A 105 -11.38 4.15 -18.41
C ARG A 105 -12.19 3.32 -19.40
N ALA A 106 -13.51 3.48 -19.34
CA ALA A 106 -14.30 3.44 -20.56
C ALA A 106 -13.73 4.52 -21.49
N HIS A 107 -13.03 4.11 -22.54
CA HIS A 107 -12.72 5.00 -23.65
C HIS A 107 -13.95 4.97 -24.55
N ASN A 108 -14.59 6.13 -24.72
CA ASN A 108 -15.45 6.45 -25.85
C ASN A 108 -14.59 7.22 -26.85
#